data_AF-A0A932UKE7-F1
#
_entry.id   AF-A0A932UKE7-F1
#
_cell.length_a   1.000
_cell.length_b   1.000
_cell.length_c   1.000
_cell.angle_alpha   90.00
_cell.angle_beta   90.00
_cell.angle_gamma   90.00
#
_symmetry.space_group_name_H-M   'P 1'
#
loop_
_entity.id
_entity.type
_entity.pdbx_description
1 polymer ?
#
loop_
_entity_poly.entity_id
_entity_poly.type
_entity_poly.pdbx_seq_one_letter_code
_entity_poly.pdbx_strand_id
1 'polypeptide(L)'
;GGSAEAAAEAFAGGQVDAFIGFSEHLHPMLRRAGRDFTIKLALAPLGTGSRPIVFVDALVLRRDCDRACAAAARAFATHLNQPETHAWITMAQDAGPRAIPRYLMPATLSAYRQPALAADPYYPRILSAVEGAIPFPIRGIVSNWEAARLRLDSLLAR
;
A
#
# COMPACT_ATOMS: atom_id res chain seq x y z
N GLY A 1 -5.30 -16.96 -2.53
CA GLY A 1 -4.53 -15.77 -2.93
C GLY A 1 -3.61 -16.08 -4.09
N GLY A 2 -4.14 -16.50 -5.25
CA GLY A 2 -3.32 -16.89 -6.41
C GLY A 2 -3.50 -16.03 -7.67
N SER A 3 -4.48 -15.10 -7.70
CA SER A 3 -4.80 -14.34 -8.92
C SER A 3 -4.03 -13.02 -9.05
N ALA A 4 -3.85 -12.27 -7.97
CA ALA A 4 -3.18 -10.95 -8.01
C ALA A 4 -1.67 -11.08 -8.23
N GLU A 5 -1.02 -12.05 -7.61
CA GLU A 5 0.41 -12.30 -7.81
C GLU A 5 0.70 -12.80 -9.23
N ALA A 6 -0.11 -13.74 -9.75
CA ALA A 6 -0.01 -14.19 -11.13
C ALA A 6 -0.27 -13.05 -12.15
N ALA A 7 -1.23 -12.17 -11.89
CA ALA A 7 -1.48 -11.00 -12.75
C ALA A 7 -0.32 -9.98 -12.70
N ALA A 8 0.29 -9.79 -11.52
CA ALA A 8 1.48 -8.95 -11.36
C ALA A 8 2.68 -9.52 -12.13
N GLU A 9 2.89 -10.83 -12.06
CA GLU A 9 3.93 -11.52 -12.82
C GLU A 9 3.69 -11.46 -14.33
N ALA A 10 2.44 -11.62 -14.78
CA ALA A 10 2.07 -11.49 -16.18
C ALA A 10 2.38 -10.07 -16.70
N PHE A 11 2.07 -9.03 -15.92
CA PHE A 11 2.41 -7.65 -16.25
C PHE A 11 3.93 -7.44 -16.29
N ALA A 12 4.65 -7.90 -15.26
CA ALA A 12 6.11 -7.80 -15.21
C ALA A 12 6.81 -8.59 -16.34
N GLY A 13 6.18 -9.66 -16.83
CA GLY A 13 6.64 -10.45 -17.97
C GLY A 13 6.22 -9.91 -19.34
N GLY A 14 5.50 -8.79 -19.41
CA GLY A 14 5.01 -8.20 -20.65
C GLY A 14 3.88 -8.99 -21.33
N GLN A 15 3.19 -9.85 -20.59
CA GLN A 15 2.06 -10.64 -21.09
C GLN A 15 0.74 -9.85 -21.08
N VAL A 16 0.68 -8.76 -20.30
CA VAL A 16 -0.45 -7.82 -20.25
C VAL A 16 0.08 -6.38 -20.18
N ASP A 17 -0.68 -5.43 -20.74
CA ASP A 17 -0.25 -4.02 -20.85
C ASP A 17 -0.45 -3.20 -19.58
N ALA A 18 -1.29 -3.68 -18.66
CA ALA A 18 -1.66 -2.96 -17.44
C ALA A 18 -1.97 -3.91 -16.28
N PHE A 19 -1.73 -3.42 -15.08
CA PHE A 19 -2.09 -4.07 -13.83
C PHE A 19 -2.81 -3.08 -12.91
N ILE A 20 -3.88 -3.54 -12.25
CA ILE A 20 -4.61 -2.78 -11.24
C ILE A 20 -4.46 -3.53 -9.91
N GLY A 21 -3.95 -2.83 -8.89
CA GLY A 21 -3.78 -3.38 -7.56
C GLY A 21 -3.08 -2.42 -6.61
N PHE A 22 -2.67 -2.94 -5.46
CA PHE A 22 -1.96 -2.18 -4.43
C PHE A 22 -0.50 -1.90 -4.83
N SER A 23 0.09 -0.84 -4.27
CA SER A 23 1.46 -0.40 -4.61
C SER A 23 2.52 -1.43 -4.23
N GLU A 24 2.24 -2.28 -3.25
CA GLU A 24 3.08 -3.38 -2.78
C GLU A 24 3.43 -4.37 -3.90
N HIS A 25 2.59 -4.47 -4.93
CA HIS A 25 2.89 -5.32 -6.09
C HIS A 25 4.04 -4.79 -6.95
N LEU A 26 4.45 -3.52 -6.79
CA LEU A 26 5.67 -3.01 -7.43
C LEU A 26 6.91 -3.78 -7.00
N HIS A 27 7.00 -4.20 -5.73
CA HIS A 27 8.15 -4.94 -5.22
C HIS A 27 8.41 -6.23 -6.01
N PRO A 28 7.47 -7.20 -6.10
CA PRO A 28 7.67 -8.41 -6.87
C PRO A 28 7.78 -8.13 -8.38
N MET A 29 7.06 -7.14 -8.94
CA MET A 29 7.16 -6.80 -10.36
C MET A 29 8.56 -6.32 -10.74
N LEU A 30 9.13 -5.38 -9.98
CA LEU A 30 10.47 -4.85 -10.24
C LEU A 30 11.56 -5.89 -9.96
N ARG A 31 11.33 -6.77 -8.98
CA ARG A 31 12.20 -7.93 -8.74
C ARG A 31 12.23 -8.87 -9.94
N ARG A 32 11.08 -9.08 -10.59
CA ARG A 32 10.93 -10.01 -11.73
C ARG A 32 11.41 -9.42 -13.06
N ALA A 33 11.08 -8.16 -13.32
CA ALA A 33 11.37 -7.48 -14.59
C ALA A 33 12.80 -6.92 -14.65
N GLY A 34 13.46 -6.74 -13.51
CA GLY A 34 14.81 -6.17 -13.41
C GLY A 34 14.79 -4.64 -13.33
N ARG A 35 15.99 -4.05 -13.18
CA ARG A 35 16.14 -2.62 -12.84
C ARG A 35 15.81 -1.64 -13.97
N ASP A 36 15.83 -2.12 -15.21
CA ASP A 36 15.58 -1.28 -16.39
C ASP A 36 14.09 -1.21 -16.77
N PHE A 37 13.26 -2.03 -16.12
CA PHE A 37 11.82 -2.02 -16.32
C PHE A 37 11.19 -0.81 -15.63
N THR A 38 10.63 0.10 -16.44
CA THR A 38 9.97 1.31 -15.95
C THR A 38 8.46 1.14 -15.94
N ILE A 39 7.86 1.19 -14.75
CA ILE A 39 6.40 1.11 -14.59
C ILE A 39 5.82 2.52 -14.55
N LYS A 40 4.76 2.76 -15.32
CA LYS A 40 3.98 4.00 -15.21
C LYS A 40 2.87 3.80 -14.17
N LEU A 41 2.95 4.53 -13.07
CA LEU A 41 1.90 4.58 -12.05
C LEU A 41 0.82 5.59 -12.44
N ALA A 42 -0.43 5.16 -12.33
CA ALA A 42 -1.61 5.99 -12.44
C ALA A 42 -2.60 5.64 -11.33
N LEU A 43 -3.38 6.62 -10.91
CA LEU A 43 -4.41 6.42 -9.90
C LEU A 43 -5.70 5.97 -10.55
N ALA A 44 -6.29 4.92 -10.00
CA ALA A 44 -7.63 4.48 -10.34
C ALA A 44 -8.62 5.10 -9.35
N PRO A 45 -9.37 6.16 -9.73
CA PRO A 45 -10.48 6.64 -8.92
C PRO A 45 -11.61 5.59 -8.98
N LEU A 46 -11.63 4.69 -8.00
CA LEU A 46 -12.70 3.70 -7.85
C LEU A 46 -13.87 4.36 -7.10
N GLY A 47 -14.75 5.09 -7.80
CA GLY A 47 -15.94 5.70 -7.19
C GLY A 47 -16.56 6.85 -7.97
N THR A 48 -17.58 7.49 -7.40
CA THR A 48 -18.20 8.72 -7.94
C THR A 48 -17.36 9.94 -7.53
N GLY A 49 -16.19 10.13 -8.16
CA GLY A 49 -15.32 11.25 -7.86
C GLY A 49 -13.94 11.16 -8.50
N SER A 50 -13.15 12.21 -8.34
CA SER A 50 -11.78 12.32 -8.87
C SER A 50 -10.70 11.97 -7.85
N ARG A 51 -11.09 11.60 -6.61
CA ARG A 51 -10.15 11.33 -5.50
C ARG A 51 -9.93 9.83 -5.32
N PRO A 52 -8.68 9.35 -5.22
CA PRO A 52 -8.41 7.95 -4.94
C PRO A 52 -8.88 7.59 -3.52
N ILE A 53 -9.32 6.35 -3.36
CA ILE A 53 -9.62 5.77 -2.05
C ILE A 53 -8.36 5.08 -1.54
N VAL A 54 -7.95 5.38 -0.30
CA VAL A 54 -6.80 4.73 0.35
C VAL A 54 -7.22 3.89 1.53
N PHE A 55 -6.53 2.76 1.67
CA PHE A 55 -6.64 1.84 2.81
C PHE A 55 -5.51 2.13 3.78
N VAL A 56 -5.78 2.00 5.07
CA VAL A 56 -4.81 2.29 6.13
C VAL A 56 -4.80 1.15 7.13
N ASP A 57 -3.61 0.65 7.42
CA ASP A 57 -3.38 -0.26 8.53
C ASP A 57 -3.25 0.54 9.82
N ALA A 58 -4.00 0.16 10.84
CA ALA A 58 -4.02 0.85 12.12
C ALA A 58 -3.61 -0.08 13.27
N LEU A 59 -2.79 0.45 14.17
CA LEU A 59 -2.51 -0.18 15.46
C LEU A 59 -3.66 0.12 16.43
N VAL A 60 -4.24 -0.92 17.02
CA VAL A 60 -5.31 -0.80 18.01
C VAL A 60 -4.88 -1.39 19.34
N LEU A 61 -5.27 -0.74 20.45
CA LEU A 61 -5.02 -1.25 21.79
C LEU A 61 -6.10 -2.26 22.17
N ARG A 62 -5.69 -3.42 22.67
CA ARG A 62 -6.63 -4.39 23.24
C ARG A 62 -7.32 -3.83 24.48
N ARG A 63 -8.57 -4.22 24.70
CA ARG A 63 -9.40 -3.76 25.82
C ARG A 63 -8.84 -4.15 27.20
N ASP A 64 -8.13 -5.27 27.29
CA ASP A 64 -7.59 -5.85 28.52
C ASP A 64 -6.15 -5.44 28.82
N CYS A 65 -5.62 -4.44 28.10
CA CYS A 65 -4.27 -3.96 28.27
C CYS A 65 -4.16 -3.12 29.56
N ASP A 66 -3.32 -3.58 30.50
CA ASP A 66 -3.03 -2.85 31.72
C ASP A 66 -2.19 -1.59 31.45
N ARG A 67 -1.85 -0.86 32.53
CA ARG A 67 -1.09 0.40 32.41
C ARG A 67 0.30 0.20 31.79
N ALA A 68 1.00 -0.88 32.12
CA ALA A 68 2.34 -1.14 31.62
C ALA A 68 2.31 -1.53 30.14
N CYS A 69 1.37 -2.40 29.78
CA CYS A 69 1.06 -2.77 28.40
C CYS A 69 0.71 -1.52 27.56
N ALA A 70 -0.13 -0.63 28.08
CA ALA A 70 -0.56 0.57 27.34
C ALA A 70 0.60 1.55 27.10
N ALA A 71 1.50 1.68 28.06
CA ALA A 71 2.71 2.49 27.92
C ALA A 71 3.66 1.90 26.87
N ALA A 72 3.90 0.60 26.91
CA ALA A 72 4.74 -0.10 25.93
C ALA A 72 4.15 -0.03 24.51
N ALA A 73 2.85 -0.27 24.36
CA ALA A 73 2.15 -0.17 23.09
C ALA A 73 2.22 1.25 22.50
N ARG A 74 2.10 2.28 23.34
CA ARG A 74 2.27 3.68 22.92
C ARG A 74 3.70 3.95 22.47
N ALA A 75 4.70 3.51 23.23
CA ALA A 75 6.10 3.70 22.85
C ALA A 75 6.41 3.03 21.50
N PHE A 76 5.92 1.80 21.30
CA PHE A 76 6.02 1.09 20.02
C PHE A 76 5.33 1.84 18.88
N ALA A 77 4.08 2.27 19.05
CA ALA A 77 3.36 3.01 18.04
C ALA A 77 4.03 4.36 17.70
N THR A 78 4.57 5.06 18.71
CA THR A 78 5.34 6.29 18.52
C THR A 78 6.61 6.03 17.72
N HIS A 79 7.32 4.95 18.00
CA HIS A 79 8.51 4.57 17.24
C HIS A 79 8.15 4.21 15.79
N LEU A 80 7.13 3.36 15.59
CA LEU A 80 6.71 2.92 14.27
C LEU A 80 6.33 4.10 13.36
N ASN A 81 5.64 5.11 13.91
CA ASN A 81 5.20 6.29 13.17
C ASN A 81 6.31 7.32 12.87
N GLN A 82 7.55 7.12 13.35
CA GLN A 82 8.65 8.05 13.03
C GLN A 82 8.96 8.02 11.53
N PRO A 83 9.21 9.18 10.90
CA PRO A 83 9.54 9.27 9.48
C PRO A 83 10.68 8.35 9.04
N GLU A 84 11.74 8.27 9.85
CA GLU A 84 12.92 7.45 9.60
C GLU A 84 12.59 5.95 9.69
N THR A 85 11.70 5.58 10.62
CA THR A 85 11.27 4.17 10.79
C THR A 85 10.41 3.74 9.61
N HIS A 86 9.46 4.57 9.18
CA HIS A 86 8.72 4.32 7.95
C HIS A 86 9.67 4.20 6.75
N ALA A 87 10.60 5.15 6.57
CA ALA A 87 11.54 5.09 5.46
C ALA A 87 12.42 3.82 5.47
N TRP A 88 12.85 3.38 6.65
CA TRP A 88 13.62 2.15 6.81
C TRP A 88 12.80 0.91 6.39
N ILE A 89 11.54 0.83 6.84
CA ILE A 89 10.63 -0.28 6.49
C ILE A 89 10.31 -0.26 5.00
N THR A 90 9.87 0.87 4.46
CA THR A 90 9.37 0.95 3.09
C THR A 90 10.49 0.80 2.05
N MET A 91 11.73 1.16 2.40
CA MET A 91 12.93 0.92 1.58
C MET A 91 13.57 -0.46 1.77
N ALA A 92 12.97 -1.33 2.59
CA ALA A 92 13.47 -2.69 2.83
C ALA A 92 14.92 -2.74 3.34
N GLN A 93 15.31 -1.81 4.21
CA GLN A 93 16.71 -1.69 4.63
C GLN A 93 17.21 -2.90 5.45
N ASP A 94 16.32 -3.67 6.07
CA ASP A 94 16.63 -4.96 6.69
C ASP A 94 17.06 -6.05 5.70
N ALA A 95 16.65 -5.95 4.43
CA ALA A 95 17.04 -6.89 3.38
C ALA A 95 18.40 -6.53 2.72
N GLY A 96 19.06 -5.47 3.19
CA GLY A 96 20.39 -5.06 2.76
C GLY A 96 20.43 -3.95 1.70
N PRO A 97 21.62 -3.47 1.30
CA PRO A 97 21.80 -2.22 0.55
C PRO A 97 21.33 -2.26 -0.92
N ARG A 98 21.01 -3.45 -1.45
CA ARG A 98 20.48 -3.64 -2.80
C ARG A 98 19.02 -4.11 -2.79
N ALA A 99 18.37 -4.04 -1.64
CA ALA A 99 16.97 -4.43 -1.54
C ALA A 99 16.12 -3.52 -2.44
N ILE A 100 15.13 -4.15 -3.08
CA ILE A 100 14.09 -3.42 -3.79
C ILE A 100 13.10 -2.93 -2.72
N PRO A 101 12.70 -1.65 -2.73
CA PRO A 101 11.72 -1.14 -1.78
C PRO A 101 10.45 -1.99 -1.72
N ARG A 102 9.79 -2.01 -0.56
CA ARG A 102 8.50 -2.71 -0.36
C ARG A 102 7.34 -1.99 -1.04
N TYR A 103 7.52 -0.71 -1.37
CA TYR A 103 6.49 0.17 -1.94
C TYR A 103 5.17 0.19 -1.15
N LEU A 104 5.27 -0.01 0.17
CA LEU A 104 4.22 0.32 1.12
C LEU A 104 4.04 1.84 1.14
N MET A 105 2.83 2.34 1.32
CA MET A 105 2.57 3.77 1.46
C MET A 105 2.76 4.21 2.92
N PRO A 106 3.74 5.07 3.27
CA PRO A 106 3.84 5.61 4.62
C PRO A 106 2.57 6.34 5.05
N ALA A 107 2.05 6.00 6.24
CA ALA A 107 0.94 6.73 6.86
C ALA A 107 1.36 8.12 7.41
N THR A 108 2.66 8.32 7.63
CA THR A 108 3.26 9.59 8.07
C THR A 108 3.77 10.37 6.85
N LEU A 109 3.12 11.49 6.50
CA LEU A 109 3.47 12.28 5.30
C LEU A 109 4.93 12.77 5.28
N SER A 110 5.52 13.11 6.44
CA SER A 110 6.92 13.54 6.50
C SER A 110 7.91 12.42 6.17
N ALA A 111 7.51 11.14 6.18
CA ALA A 111 8.35 10.04 5.72
C ALA A 111 8.71 10.17 4.24
N TYR A 112 7.80 10.69 3.40
CA TYR A 112 8.09 10.90 1.96
C TYR A 112 9.19 11.93 1.71
N ARG A 113 9.51 12.77 2.70
CA ARG A 113 10.61 13.75 2.62
C ARG A 113 11.97 13.16 3.02
N GLN A 114 12.00 11.93 3.54
CA GLN A 114 13.25 11.26 3.87
C GLN A 114 14.07 11.05 2.60
N PRO A 115 15.41 11.27 2.63
CA PRO A 115 16.22 11.28 1.42
C PRO A 115 16.07 10.04 0.53
N ALA A 116 15.95 8.86 1.14
CA ALA A 116 15.81 7.60 0.41
C ALA A 116 14.48 7.50 -0.37
N LEU A 117 13.38 8.00 0.20
CA LEU A 117 12.06 7.98 -0.46
C LEU A 117 11.96 9.09 -1.50
N ALA A 118 12.46 10.28 -1.19
CA ALA A 118 12.45 11.40 -2.12
C ALA A 118 13.29 11.13 -3.39
N ALA A 119 14.34 10.32 -3.27
CA ALA A 119 15.20 9.93 -4.39
C ALA A 119 14.69 8.73 -5.20
N ASP A 120 13.73 7.96 -4.68
CA ASP A 120 13.15 6.83 -5.41
C ASP A 120 12.20 7.32 -6.51
N PRO A 121 12.17 6.69 -7.69
CA PRO A 121 11.39 7.15 -8.83
C PRO A 121 9.86 7.02 -8.66
N TYR A 122 9.37 6.25 -7.70
CA TYR A 122 7.96 5.93 -7.52
C TYR A 122 7.32 6.67 -6.34
N TYR A 123 8.02 6.85 -5.21
CA TYR A 123 7.44 7.51 -4.03
C TYR A 123 6.92 8.94 -4.26
N PRO A 124 7.55 9.82 -5.08
CA PRO A 124 6.97 11.12 -5.41
C PRO A 124 5.61 11.02 -6.14
N ARG A 125 5.41 9.97 -6.95
CA ARG A 125 4.13 9.70 -7.62
C ARG A 125 3.10 9.09 -6.69
N ILE A 126 3.55 8.30 -5.72
CA ILE A 126 2.69 7.78 -4.65
C ILE A 126 2.26 8.94 -3.73
N LEU A 127 3.14 9.88 -3.41
CA LEU A 127 2.79 11.03 -2.57
C LEU A 127 1.65 11.85 -3.18
N SER A 128 1.71 12.15 -4.48
CA SER A 128 0.64 12.91 -5.15
C SER A 128 -0.71 12.20 -5.12
N ALA A 129 -0.72 10.87 -5.00
CA ALA A 129 -1.92 10.09 -4.76
C ALA A 129 -2.48 10.25 -3.36
N VAL A 130 -1.60 10.25 -2.36
CA VAL A 130 -1.97 10.24 -0.95
C VAL A 130 -2.44 11.62 -0.48
N GLU A 131 -1.80 12.71 -0.90
CA GLU A 131 -2.14 14.08 -0.49
C GLU A 131 -3.59 14.48 -0.84
N GLY A 132 -4.10 13.91 -1.94
CA GLY A 132 -5.47 14.13 -2.42
C GLY A 132 -6.43 12.99 -2.09
N ALA A 133 -6.03 11.94 -1.36
CA ALA A 133 -6.88 10.77 -1.16
C ALA A 133 -8.03 11.00 -0.17
N ILE A 134 -9.03 10.13 -0.22
CA ILE A 134 -10.06 9.98 0.81
C ILE A 134 -9.91 8.62 1.49
N PRO A 135 -10.15 8.52 2.81
CA PRO A 135 -10.06 7.24 3.50
C PRO A 135 -11.18 6.30 3.05
N PHE A 136 -10.87 5.01 2.93
CA PHE A 136 -11.89 3.98 2.74
C PHE A 136 -12.92 4.01 3.91
N PRO A 137 -14.23 3.90 3.63
CA PRO A 137 -15.25 3.94 4.68
C PRO A 137 -15.12 2.72 5.61
N ILE A 138 -14.82 2.96 6.88
CA ILE A 138 -14.64 1.89 7.89
C ILE A 138 -15.94 1.45 8.58
N ARG A 139 -17.09 2.02 8.20
CA ARG A 139 -18.41 1.65 8.74
C ARG A 139 -19.15 0.77 7.74
N GLY A 140 -19.90 -0.22 8.25
CA GLY A 140 -20.68 -1.13 7.43
C GLY A 140 -19.83 -2.04 6.54
N ILE A 141 -18.56 -2.28 6.89
CA ILE A 141 -17.64 -3.11 6.08
C ILE A 141 -18.29 -4.45 5.76
N VAL A 142 -18.71 -5.22 6.77
CA VAL A 142 -19.29 -6.56 6.56
C VAL A 142 -20.47 -6.53 5.59
N SER A 143 -21.46 -5.64 5.82
CA SER A 143 -22.62 -5.50 4.95
C SER A 143 -22.26 -5.03 3.54
N ASN A 144 -21.30 -4.12 3.41
CA ASN A 144 -20.86 -3.60 2.10
C ASN A 144 -20.11 -4.67 1.31
N TRP A 145 -19.30 -5.50 1.98
CA TRP A 145 -18.59 -6.62 1.38
C TRP A 145 -19.55 -7.69 0.88
N GLU A 146 -20.55 -8.05 1.68
CA GLU A 146 -21.59 -9.01 1.26
C GLU A 146 -22.37 -8.50 0.06
N ALA A 147 -22.80 -7.23 0.08
CA ALA A 147 -23.50 -6.60 -1.03
C ALA A 147 -22.64 -6.55 -2.31
N ALA A 148 -21.35 -6.17 -2.19
CA ALA A 148 -20.42 -6.14 -3.30
C ALA A 148 -20.19 -7.53 -3.89
N ARG A 149 -20.02 -8.56 -3.05
CA ARG A 149 -19.87 -9.95 -3.51
C ARG A 149 -21.09 -10.41 -4.29
N LEU A 150 -22.28 -10.28 -3.72
CA LEU A 150 -23.53 -10.66 -4.38
C LEU A 150 -23.71 -9.95 -5.73
N ARG A 151 -23.33 -8.66 -5.79
CA ARG A 151 -23.39 -7.90 -7.02
C ARG A 151 -22.40 -8.42 -8.07
N LEU A 152 -21.15 -8.67 -7.69
CA LEU A 152 -20.13 -9.20 -8.60
C LEU A 152 -20.53 -10.58 -9.14
N ASP A 153 -21.00 -11.47 -8.28
CA ASP A 153 -21.47 -12.81 -8.67
C ASP A 153 -22.60 -12.71 -9.71
N SER A 154 -23.54 -11.77 -9.52
CA SER A 154 -24.65 -11.54 -10.46
C SER A 154 -24.21 -11.01 -11.83
N LEU A 155 -23.06 -10.33 -11.90
CA LEU A 155 -22.49 -9.80 -13.14
C LEU A 155 -21.68 -10.86 -13.89
N LEU A 156 -21.02 -11.76 -13.16
CA LEU A 156 -20.18 -12.84 -13.72
C LEU A 156 -20.97 -14.09 -14.11
N ALA A 157 -22.19 -14.26 -13.60
CA ALA A 157 -23.10 -15.34 -13.99
C ALA A 157 -23.85 -15.08 -15.32
N ARG A 158 -23.54 -13.98 -16.01
CA ARG A 158 -24.04 -13.63 -17.34
C ARG A 158 -22.97 -13.86 -18.40
#